data_AF-A0A7X9L9V6-F1
#
_entry.id   AF-A0A7X9L9V6-F1
#
_cell.length_a   1.000
_cell.length_b   1.000
_cell.length_c   1.000
_cell.angle_alpha   90.00
_cell.angle_beta   90.00
_cell.angle_gamma   90.00
#
_symmetry.space_group_name_H-M   'P 1'
#
loop_
_entity.id
_entity.type
_entity.pdbx_description
1 polymer ?
#
loop_
_entity_poly.entity_id
_entity_poly.type
_entity_poly.pdbx_seq_one_letter_code
_entity_poly.pdbx_strand_id
1 'polypeptide(L)'
;MDRTPDKSLVWTFPTPTTPLLAVAYRDLYLAAEGTAQQKEMLGDPALLPRPWDPATCQDPLLRQEVWDWLEEFVVWFNREYVWDPNAGMIPSCWPQHPHLVHEIAVLADQRRRAGIATTSDLLEDWHRYAVPAFIDRMKARLKNQCDDSHPSWPARGRHARLLNEFDTRLRAYGSDVTTLTQQLAEHHRAALLAEPTARPNLRLVDGSQVDPDTGEILR
;
A
#
# COMPACT_ATOMS: atom_id res chain seq x y z
N MET A 1 -5.07 37.19 -11.54
CA MET A 1 -3.64 37.09 -11.20
C MET A 1 -2.87 36.96 -12.50
N ASP A 2 -2.03 37.94 -12.74
CA ASP A 2 -1.26 38.12 -13.97
C ASP A 2 -0.18 37.03 -14.07
N ARG A 3 -0.35 36.06 -14.99
CA ARG A 3 0.69 35.04 -15.26
C ARG A 3 1.56 35.57 -16.38
N THR A 4 2.63 36.27 -16.02
CA THR A 4 3.80 36.37 -16.89
C THR A 4 4.15 34.97 -17.39
N PRO A 5 4.34 34.77 -18.71
CA PRO A 5 4.75 33.47 -19.22
C PRO A 5 6.09 33.11 -18.55
N ASP A 6 6.08 32.01 -17.82
CA ASP A 6 7.27 31.53 -17.15
C ASP A 6 8.33 31.24 -18.22
N LYS A 7 9.44 31.97 -18.14
CA LYS A 7 10.58 31.85 -19.06
C LYS A 7 11.41 30.59 -18.78
N SER A 8 11.09 29.83 -17.73
CA SER A 8 11.76 28.57 -17.42
C SER A 8 11.31 27.45 -18.37
N LEU A 9 12.30 26.73 -18.91
CA LEU A 9 12.08 25.53 -19.73
C LEU A 9 11.43 24.40 -18.94
N VAL A 10 11.65 24.35 -17.62
CA VAL A 10 11.14 23.32 -16.70
C VAL A 10 10.69 23.94 -15.39
N TRP A 11 9.58 23.48 -14.80
CA TRP A 11 9.21 23.88 -13.44
C TRP A 11 9.95 23.05 -12.41
N THR A 12 10.37 23.72 -11.34
CA THR A 12 10.95 23.05 -10.18
C THR A 12 9.90 22.14 -9.55
N PHE A 13 10.34 20.95 -9.15
CA PHE A 13 9.50 20.02 -8.39
C PHE A 13 9.08 20.66 -7.05
N PRO A 14 7.78 20.65 -6.69
CA PRO A 14 7.31 21.16 -5.41
C PRO A 14 7.80 20.24 -4.29
N THR A 15 8.91 20.62 -3.68
CA THR A 15 9.55 19.82 -2.63
C THR A 15 8.76 20.02 -1.33
N PRO A 16 8.43 18.94 -0.59
CA PRO A 16 7.67 19.05 0.66
C PRO A 16 8.53 19.63 1.79
N THR A 17 8.67 20.95 1.84
CA THR A 17 9.54 21.67 2.80
C THR A 17 8.77 22.27 3.97
N THR A 18 7.45 22.09 4.02
CA THR A 18 6.64 22.55 5.15
C THR A 18 7.06 21.84 6.44
N PRO A 19 6.94 22.50 7.61
CA PRO A 19 7.59 22.02 8.83
C PRO A 19 7.20 20.61 9.26
N LEU A 20 5.91 20.27 9.27
CA LEU A 20 5.44 18.97 9.74
C LEU A 20 5.75 17.87 8.73
N LEU A 21 5.64 18.16 7.44
CA LEU A 21 5.93 17.22 6.36
C LEU A 21 7.44 16.91 6.29
N ALA A 22 8.29 17.92 6.48
CA ALA A 22 9.73 17.74 6.59
C ALA A 22 10.10 16.88 7.81
N VAL A 23 9.45 17.09 8.95
CA VAL A 23 9.59 16.25 10.15
C VAL A 23 9.18 14.81 9.87
N ALA A 24 8.01 14.58 9.27
CA ALA A 24 7.53 13.24 8.95
C ALA A 24 8.53 12.47 8.07
N TYR A 25 9.06 13.11 7.03
CA TYR A 25 10.07 12.48 6.17
C TYR A 25 11.41 12.24 6.88
N ARG A 26 11.85 13.16 7.74
CA ARG A 26 13.04 12.97 8.55
C ARG A 26 12.88 11.78 9.50
N ASP A 27 11.75 11.66 10.16
CA ASP A 27 11.52 10.61 11.14
C ASP A 27 11.46 9.23 10.44
N LEU A 28 10.84 9.15 9.25
CA LEU A 28 10.90 7.96 8.40
C LEU A 28 12.34 7.60 7.97
N TYR A 29 13.17 8.60 7.66
CA TYR A 29 14.58 8.39 7.36
C TYR A 29 15.35 7.87 8.59
N LEU A 30 15.13 8.45 9.77
CA LEU A 30 15.74 7.99 11.03
C LEU A 30 15.28 6.56 11.39
N ALA A 31 14.03 6.20 11.13
CA ALA A 31 13.54 4.85 11.32
C ALA A 31 14.27 3.82 10.44
N ALA A 32 14.65 4.19 9.22
CA ALA A 32 15.41 3.34 8.30
C ALA A 32 16.91 3.33 8.64
N GLU A 33 17.54 4.50 8.69
CA GLU A 33 18.99 4.68 8.65
C GLU A 33 19.60 5.24 9.96
N GLY A 34 18.75 5.61 10.94
CA GLY A 34 19.22 6.22 12.19
C GLY A 34 20.03 5.27 13.07
N THR A 35 20.75 5.87 14.03
CA THR A 35 21.46 5.10 15.08
C THR A 35 20.48 4.37 15.98
N ALA A 36 20.96 3.37 16.73
CA ALA A 36 20.13 2.65 17.69
C ALA A 36 19.42 3.60 18.68
N GLN A 37 20.14 4.61 19.18
CA GLN A 37 19.60 5.63 20.08
C GLN A 37 18.51 6.48 19.40
N GLN A 38 18.72 6.89 18.14
CA GLN A 38 17.72 7.66 17.40
C GLN A 38 16.46 6.85 17.14
N LYS A 39 16.60 5.57 16.79
CA LYS A 39 15.48 4.64 16.58
C LYS A 39 14.71 4.39 17.87
N GLU A 40 15.41 4.23 19.00
CA GLU A 40 14.81 4.10 20.32
C GLU A 40 14.00 5.34 20.71
N MET A 41 14.54 6.54 20.47
CA MET A 41 13.82 7.81 20.72
C MET A 41 12.58 7.99 19.83
N LEU A 42 12.61 7.44 18.61
CA LEU A 42 11.51 7.54 17.66
C LEU A 42 10.29 6.69 18.06
N GLY A 43 10.52 5.61 18.81
CA GLY A 43 9.48 4.65 19.18
C GLY A 43 9.14 3.66 18.05
N ASP A 44 7.90 3.18 18.03
CA ASP A 44 7.44 2.17 17.06
C ASP A 44 7.33 2.74 15.63
N PRO A 45 8.14 2.27 14.66
CA PRO A 45 8.08 2.74 13.27
C PRO A 45 6.74 2.47 12.56
N ALA A 46 5.92 1.54 13.05
CA ALA A 46 4.60 1.28 12.47
C ALA A 46 3.68 2.50 12.61
N LEU A 47 3.85 3.29 13.67
CA LEU A 47 3.02 4.44 14.01
C LEU A 47 3.41 5.72 13.28
N LEU A 48 4.53 5.73 12.56
CA LEU A 48 4.98 6.91 11.83
C LEU A 48 4.01 7.27 10.69
N PRO A 49 3.69 8.56 10.52
CA PRO A 49 2.91 9.00 9.39
C PRO A 49 3.71 8.81 8.09
N ARG A 50 3.03 8.35 7.04
CA ARG A 50 3.59 8.12 5.71
C ARG A 50 2.89 9.05 4.74
N PRO A 51 3.53 10.13 4.27
CA PRO A 51 2.89 11.06 3.33
C PRO A 51 2.37 10.41 2.04
N TRP A 52 2.98 9.31 1.60
CA TRP A 52 2.50 8.50 0.46
C TRP A 52 1.30 7.59 0.78
N ASP A 53 0.89 7.52 2.05
CA ASP A 53 -0.34 6.89 2.51
C ASP A 53 -1.07 7.86 3.46
N PRO A 54 -1.81 8.84 2.90
CA PRO A 54 -2.37 9.95 3.67
C PRO A 54 -3.28 9.53 4.84
N ALA A 55 -3.85 8.31 4.82
CA ALA A 55 -4.65 7.76 5.91
C ALA A 55 -3.84 7.59 7.21
N THR A 56 -2.52 7.44 7.12
CA THR A 56 -1.62 7.32 8.28
C THR A 56 -1.27 8.66 8.94
N CYS A 57 -1.44 9.79 8.23
CA CYS A 57 -1.14 11.14 8.73
C CYS A 57 -2.20 11.66 9.71
N GLN A 58 -2.36 11.04 10.88
CA GLN A 58 -3.50 11.28 11.78
C GLN A 58 -3.55 12.70 12.40
N ASP A 59 -2.43 13.41 12.48
CA ASP A 59 -2.40 14.84 12.86
C ASP A 59 -3.07 15.70 11.77
N PRO A 60 -4.15 16.44 12.08
CA PRO A 60 -4.85 17.29 11.11
C PRO A 60 -3.95 18.33 10.42
N LEU A 61 -2.97 18.89 11.12
CA LEU A 61 -2.08 19.90 10.54
C LEU A 61 -1.10 19.27 9.54
N LEU A 62 -0.51 18.13 9.90
CA LEU A 62 0.30 17.36 8.97
C LEU A 62 -0.52 16.92 7.75
N ARG A 63 -1.76 16.46 7.97
CA ARG A 63 -2.63 16.05 6.87
C ARG A 63 -2.98 17.21 5.93
N GLN A 64 -3.15 18.42 6.46
CA GLN A 64 -3.31 19.61 5.63
C GLN A 64 -2.05 19.89 4.79
N GLU A 65 -0.86 19.85 5.39
CA GLU A 65 0.39 20.03 4.64
C GLU A 65 0.57 18.98 3.53
N VAL A 66 0.15 17.73 3.76
CA VAL A 66 0.11 16.70 2.72
C VAL A 66 -0.81 17.11 1.57
N TRP A 67 -2.01 17.62 1.86
CA TRP A 67 -2.95 18.06 0.82
C TRP A 67 -2.42 19.22 0.00
N ASP A 68 -1.83 20.22 0.65
CA ASP A 68 -1.24 21.38 -0.05
C ASP A 68 -0.10 20.91 -0.97
N TRP A 69 0.77 20.01 -0.49
CA TRP A 69 1.85 19.45 -1.29
C TRP A 69 1.36 18.61 -2.47
N LEU A 70 0.33 17.76 -2.28
CA LEU A 70 -0.22 16.97 -3.38
C LEU A 70 -0.92 17.85 -4.43
N GLU A 71 -1.57 18.94 -4.03
CA GLU A 71 -2.15 19.90 -4.97
C GLU A 71 -1.06 20.57 -5.82
N GLU A 72 0.03 21.04 -5.21
CA GLU A 72 1.18 21.58 -5.94
C GLU A 72 1.80 20.54 -6.89
N PHE A 73 1.91 19.29 -6.44
CA PHE A 73 2.40 18.19 -7.27
C PHE A 73 1.50 17.94 -8.48
N VAL A 74 0.17 17.91 -8.31
CA VAL A 74 -0.78 17.69 -9.40
C VAL A 74 -0.68 18.82 -10.44
N VAL A 75 -0.58 20.08 -9.99
CA VAL A 75 -0.39 21.23 -10.86
C VAL A 75 0.92 21.12 -11.65
N TRP A 76 2.02 20.80 -10.96
CA TRP A 76 3.33 20.60 -11.58
C TRP A 76 3.31 19.43 -12.57
N PHE A 77 2.75 18.28 -12.19
CA PHE A 77 2.72 17.06 -12.99
C PHE A 77 1.93 17.26 -14.28
N ASN A 78 0.74 17.85 -14.20
CA ASN A 78 -0.08 18.14 -15.36
C ASN A 78 0.60 19.11 -16.33
N ARG A 79 1.42 20.06 -15.83
CA ARG A 79 2.21 20.93 -16.71
C ARG A 79 3.38 20.21 -17.36
N GLU A 80 4.17 19.47 -16.57
CA GLU A 80 5.44 18.92 -17.03
C GLU A 80 5.27 17.64 -17.88
N TYR A 81 4.32 16.77 -17.53
CA TYR A 81 4.20 15.42 -18.08
C TYR A 81 2.97 15.20 -18.96
N VAL A 82 1.96 16.07 -18.90
CA VAL A 82 0.73 15.90 -19.71
C VAL A 82 0.71 16.90 -20.85
N TRP A 83 1.24 16.48 -22.01
CA TRP A 83 1.29 17.29 -23.23
C TRP A 83 0.19 16.95 -24.24
N ASP A 84 -0.29 15.70 -24.25
CA ASP A 84 -1.44 15.31 -25.06
C ASP A 84 -2.71 15.42 -24.19
N PRO A 85 -3.64 16.34 -24.52
CA PRO A 85 -4.89 16.49 -23.77
C PRO A 85 -5.75 15.22 -23.83
N ASN A 86 -5.58 14.37 -24.85
CA ASN A 86 -6.26 13.08 -24.96
C ASN A 86 -5.54 11.98 -24.17
N ALA A 87 -4.31 12.21 -23.74
CA ALA A 87 -3.54 11.26 -22.95
C ALA A 87 -3.90 11.26 -21.46
N GLY A 88 -4.96 11.96 -21.06
CA GLY A 88 -5.49 11.94 -19.70
C GLY A 88 -4.68 12.84 -18.77
N MET A 89 -5.29 13.93 -18.37
CA MET A 89 -4.80 14.82 -17.32
C MET A 89 -5.30 14.32 -15.96
N ILE A 90 -4.53 14.55 -14.89
CA ILE A 90 -5.09 14.38 -13.54
C ILE A 90 -6.24 15.38 -13.40
N PRO A 91 -7.49 14.93 -13.21
CA PRO A 91 -8.64 15.83 -13.24
C PRO A 91 -8.68 16.69 -11.98
N SER A 92 -9.29 17.87 -12.05
CA SER A 92 -9.47 18.77 -10.89
C SER A 92 -10.25 18.14 -9.74
N CYS A 93 -11.02 17.09 -10.03
CA CYS A 93 -11.77 16.32 -9.05
C CYS A 93 -11.01 15.17 -8.43
N TRP A 94 -9.70 15.04 -8.67
CA TRP A 94 -8.87 13.97 -8.09
C TRP A 94 -9.12 13.69 -6.59
N PRO A 95 -9.44 14.68 -5.71
CA PRO A 95 -9.73 14.39 -4.30
C PRO A 95 -11.03 13.57 -4.10
N GLN A 96 -11.94 13.57 -5.07
CA GLN A 96 -13.18 12.80 -5.06
C GLN A 96 -12.97 11.34 -5.51
N HIS A 97 -11.76 10.98 -5.95
CA HIS A 97 -11.39 9.65 -6.40
C HIS A 97 -10.38 9.04 -5.42
N PRO A 98 -10.79 8.27 -4.41
CA PRO A 98 -9.87 7.72 -3.40
C PRO A 98 -8.67 6.97 -4.00
N HIS A 99 -8.88 6.23 -5.11
CA HIS A 99 -7.78 5.56 -5.80
C HIS A 99 -6.75 6.54 -6.38
N LEU A 100 -7.16 7.72 -6.88
CA LEU A 100 -6.22 8.73 -7.34
C LEU A 100 -5.47 9.35 -6.17
N VAL A 101 -6.14 9.61 -5.03
CA VAL A 101 -5.46 10.12 -3.82
C VAL A 101 -4.29 9.21 -3.43
N HIS A 102 -4.52 7.89 -3.40
CA HIS A 102 -3.45 6.93 -3.09
C HIS A 102 -2.36 6.89 -4.17
N GLU A 103 -2.73 6.83 -5.45
CA GLU A 103 -1.73 6.73 -6.53
C GLU A 103 -0.90 8.01 -6.69
N ILE A 104 -1.51 9.18 -6.56
CA ILE A 104 -0.83 10.49 -6.63
C ILE A 104 0.15 10.64 -5.47
N ALA A 105 -0.24 10.28 -4.25
CA ALA A 105 0.63 10.37 -3.08
C ALA A 105 1.90 9.50 -3.23
N VAL A 106 1.75 8.27 -3.76
CA VAL A 106 2.89 7.39 -4.07
C VAL A 106 3.74 7.97 -5.20
N LEU A 107 3.12 8.45 -6.28
CA LEU A 107 3.84 9.01 -7.42
C LEU A 107 4.68 10.24 -7.04
N ALA A 108 4.12 11.12 -6.20
CA ALA A 108 4.78 12.30 -5.66
C ALA A 108 5.96 11.93 -4.76
N ASP A 109 5.80 10.95 -3.86
CA ASP A 109 6.90 10.48 -3.01
C ASP A 109 8.01 9.80 -3.81
N GLN A 110 7.68 8.95 -4.79
CA GLN A 110 8.69 8.34 -5.65
C GLN A 110 9.50 9.40 -6.40
N ARG A 111 8.84 10.45 -6.92
CA ARG A 111 9.53 11.56 -7.56
C ARG A 111 10.43 12.33 -6.60
N ARG A 112 9.96 12.57 -5.37
CA ARG A 112 10.73 13.22 -4.31
C ARG A 112 11.97 12.39 -3.96
N ARG A 113 11.81 11.08 -3.75
CA ARG A 113 12.91 10.13 -3.47
C ARG A 113 13.93 10.10 -4.59
N ALA A 114 13.47 10.06 -5.84
CA ALA A 114 14.35 10.16 -7.00
C ALA A 114 15.11 11.50 -7.05
N GLY A 115 14.49 12.60 -6.61
CA GLY A 115 15.10 13.93 -6.58
C GLY A 115 16.19 14.12 -5.52
N ILE A 116 16.22 13.29 -4.47
CA ILE A 116 17.27 13.31 -3.43
C ILE A 116 18.31 12.21 -3.61
N ALA A 117 18.13 11.34 -4.61
CA ALA A 117 19.07 10.28 -4.92
C ALA A 117 20.39 10.86 -5.45
N THR A 118 21.50 10.18 -5.19
CA THR A 118 22.83 10.56 -5.68
C THR A 118 23.11 10.06 -7.10
N THR A 119 22.24 9.20 -7.64
CA THR A 119 22.32 8.66 -9.00
C THR A 119 21.01 8.90 -9.74
N SER A 120 21.06 8.81 -11.07
CA SER A 120 19.90 9.04 -11.95
C SER A 120 18.92 7.88 -12.02
N ASP A 121 19.28 6.69 -11.51
CA ASP A 121 18.55 5.45 -11.76
C ASP A 121 17.11 5.52 -11.26
N LEU A 122 16.88 6.06 -10.05
CA LEU A 122 15.53 6.20 -9.50
C LEU A 122 14.67 7.19 -10.29
N LEU A 123 15.27 8.23 -10.87
CA LEU A 123 14.53 9.20 -11.68
C LEU A 123 14.21 8.61 -13.05
N GLU A 124 15.16 7.87 -13.62
CA GLU A 124 14.99 7.13 -14.86
C GLU A 124 13.88 6.08 -14.74
N ASP A 125 13.88 5.27 -13.66
CA ASP A 125 12.83 4.30 -13.36
C ASP A 125 11.47 4.98 -13.16
N TRP A 126 11.44 6.15 -12.51
CA TRP A 126 10.21 6.91 -12.33
C TRP A 126 9.64 7.36 -13.68
N HIS A 127 10.48 7.83 -14.60
CA HIS A 127 10.07 8.19 -15.97
C HIS A 127 9.67 6.98 -16.82
N ARG A 128 10.42 5.88 -16.72
CA ARG A 128 10.22 4.69 -17.56
C ARG A 128 9.02 3.86 -17.12
N TYR A 129 8.78 3.75 -15.81
CA TYR A 129 7.80 2.81 -15.26
C TYR A 129 6.69 3.48 -14.47
N ALA A 130 7.01 4.38 -13.53
CA ALA A 130 6.00 4.93 -12.63
C ALA A 130 5.00 5.85 -13.35
N VAL A 131 5.50 6.80 -14.14
CA VAL A 131 4.68 7.76 -14.86
C VAL A 131 3.77 7.09 -15.90
N PRO A 132 4.27 6.25 -16.82
CA PRO A 132 3.40 5.61 -17.83
C PRO A 132 2.34 4.71 -17.18
N ALA A 133 2.74 3.90 -16.18
CA ALA A 133 1.82 3.00 -15.53
C ALA A 133 0.74 3.74 -14.73
N PHE A 134 1.05 4.89 -14.12
CA PHE A 134 0.05 5.76 -13.49
C PHE A 134 -0.95 6.30 -14.51
N ILE A 135 -0.46 6.87 -15.62
CA ILE A 135 -1.32 7.46 -16.67
C ILE A 135 -2.25 6.39 -17.25
N ASP A 136 -1.74 5.20 -17.53
CA ASP A 136 -2.53 4.09 -18.08
C ASP A 136 -3.62 3.62 -17.10
N ARG A 137 -3.28 3.45 -15.82
CA ARG A 137 -4.26 3.07 -14.79
C ARG A 137 -5.30 4.16 -14.56
N MET A 138 -4.88 5.43 -14.54
CA MET A 138 -5.78 6.58 -14.40
C MET A 138 -6.81 6.60 -15.55
N LYS A 139 -6.35 6.54 -16.81
CA LYS A 139 -7.21 6.46 -17.99
C LYS A 139 -8.19 5.28 -17.90
N ALA A 140 -7.67 4.10 -17.60
CA ALA A 140 -8.47 2.88 -17.55
C ALA A 140 -9.59 2.93 -16.50
N ARG A 141 -9.34 3.57 -15.35
CA ARG A 141 -10.29 3.69 -14.23
C ARG A 141 -11.29 4.83 -14.42
N LEU A 142 -10.84 5.99 -14.90
CA LEU A 142 -11.70 7.17 -15.06
C LEU A 142 -12.59 7.07 -16.31
N LYS A 143 -12.02 6.67 -17.46
CA LYS A 143 -12.69 6.78 -18.77
C LYS A 143 -13.27 8.20 -18.94
N ASN A 144 -14.51 8.32 -19.41
CA ASN A 144 -15.18 9.62 -19.65
C ASN A 144 -16.05 10.06 -18.45
N GLN A 145 -15.81 9.51 -17.25
CA GLN A 145 -16.70 9.74 -16.09
C GLN A 145 -16.47 11.10 -15.42
N CYS A 146 -15.49 11.87 -15.88
CA CYS A 146 -15.15 13.19 -15.32
C CYS A 146 -15.52 14.35 -16.26
N ASP A 147 -16.04 14.09 -17.46
CA ASP A 147 -16.16 15.10 -18.52
C ASP A 147 -17.42 15.99 -18.41
N ASP A 148 -18.61 15.41 -18.16
CA ASP A 148 -19.90 16.15 -18.25
C ASP A 148 -20.62 16.34 -16.90
N SER A 149 -20.47 15.39 -15.99
CA SER A 149 -21.05 15.45 -14.64
C SER A 149 -20.21 14.57 -13.72
N HIS A 150 -20.18 14.88 -12.42
CA HIS A 150 -19.50 14.04 -11.43
C HIS A 150 -20.52 13.13 -10.76
N PRO A 151 -20.83 11.96 -11.35
CA PRO A 151 -21.69 11.01 -10.68
C PRO A 151 -21.02 10.59 -9.38
N SER A 152 -21.83 10.30 -8.36
CA SER A 152 -21.34 9.60 -7.19
C SER A 152 -20.56 8.35 -7.59
N TRP A 153 -19.52 7.97 -6.82
CA TRP A 153 -18.71 6.77 -7.06
C TRP A 153 -19.53 5.62 -7.71
N PRO A 154 -19.20 5.19 -8.94
CA PRO A 154 -20.07 4.33 -9.76
C PRO A 154 -20.44 2.99 -9.10
N ALA A 155 -19.55 2.44 -8.29
CA ALA A 155 -19.79 1.18 -7.58
C ALA A 155 -20.50 1.37 -6.23
N ARG A 156 -20.96 2.57 -5.88
CA ARG A 156 -21.68 2.88 -4.63
C ARG A 156 -22.83 1.91 -4.35
N GLY A 157 -23.67 1.61 -5.35
CA GLY A 157 -24.80 0.69 -5.18
C GLY A 157 -24.36 -0.74 -4.84
N ARG A 158 -23.32 -1.24 -5.51
CA ARG A 158 -22.73 -2.56 -5.22
C ARG A 158 -22.06 -2.58 -3.84
N HIS A 159 -21.40 -1.48 -3.45
CA HIS A 159 -20.80 -1.34 -2.14
C HIS A 159 -21.84 -1.25 -1.01
N ALA A 160 -22.93 -0.51 -1.20
CA ALA A 160 -24.04 -0.49 -0.26
C ALA A 160 -24.63 -1.88 -0.06
N ARG A 161 -24.80 -2.64 -1.15
CA ARG A 161 -25.22 -4.04 -1.08
C ARG A 161 -24.23 -4.90 -0.29
N LEU A 162 -22.93 -4.74 -0.56
CA LEU A 162 -21.88 -5.39 0.24
C LEU A 162 -22.09 -5.08 1.72
N LEU A 163 -22.20 -3.81 2.12
CA LEU A 163 -22.39 -3.43 3.53
C LEU A 163 -23.67 -4.03 4.14
N ASN A 164 -24.78 -4.03 3.41
CA ASN A 164 -26.04 -4.58 3.89
C ASN A 164 -26.01 -6.10 4.13
N GLU A 165 -25.10 -6.81 3.47
CA GLU A 165 -24.89 -8.25 3.66
C GLU A 165 -23.84 -8.58 4.75
N PHE A 166 -23.45 -7.60 5.58
CA PHE A 166 -22.44 -7.75 6.62
C PHE A 166 -22.76 -8.89 7.61
N ASP A 167 -23.96 -8.90 8.20
CA ASP A 167 -24.34 -9.90 9.20
C ASP A 167 -24.35 -11.32 8.63
N THR A 168 -24.71 -11.46 7.34
CA THR A 168 -24.67 -12.75 6.64
C THR A 168 -23.25 -13.26 6.51
N ARG A 169 -22.32 -12.40 6.10
CA ARG A 169 -20.90 -12.77 6.03
C ARG A 169 -20.32 -13.06 7.42
N LEU A 170 -20.65 -12.25 8.43
CA LEU A 170 -20.17 -12.43 9.79
C LEU A 170 -20.62 -13.78 10.38
N ARG A 171 -21.88 -14.18 10.14
CA ARG A 171 -22.38 -15.51 10.51
C ARG A 171 -21.64 -16.63 9.77
N ALA A 172 -21.36 -16.45 8.48
CA ALA A 172 -20.60 -17.43 7.71
C ALA A 172 -19.18 -17.61 8.28
N TYR A 173 -18.49 -16.51 8.61
CA TYR A 173 -17.17 -16.55 9.24
C TYR A 173 -17.20 -17.26 10.59
N GLY A 174 -18.18 -16.94 11.45
CA GLY A 174 -18.31 -17.60 12.76
C GLY A 174 -18.62 -19.09 12.63
N SER A 175 -19.44 -19.48 11.66
CA SER A 175 -19.77 -20.89 11.40
C SER A 175 -18.54 -21.67 10.92
N ASP A 176 -17.74 -21.08 10.06
CA ASP A 176 -16.47 -21.66 9.58
C ASP A 176 -15.48 -21.88 10.73
N VAL A 177 -15.22 -20.85 11.55
CA VAL A 177 -14.33 -20.95 12.73
C VAL A 177 -14.83 -22.01 13.72
N THR A 178 -16.14 -22.08 13.95
CA THR A 178 -16.75 -23.09 14.83
C THR A 178 -16.52 -24.49 14.27
N THR A 179 -16.73 -24.68 12.96
CA THR A 179 -16.52 -25.97 12.29
C THR A 179 -15.06 -26.40 12.37
N LEU A 180 -14.11 -25.49 12.12
CA LEU A 180 -12.69 -25.76 12.24
C LEU A 180 -12.31 -26.16 13.68
N THR A 181 -12.84 -25.46 14.68
CA THR A 181 -12.57 -25.75 16.10
C THR A 181 -13.09 -27.14 16.48
N GLN A 182 -14.28 -27.50 16.01
CA GLN A 182 -14.86 -28.84 16.22
C GLN A 182 -14.04 -29.93 15.54
N GLN A 183 -13.60 -29.71 14.29
CA GLN A 183 -12.74 -30.66 13.58
C GLN A 183 -11.40 -30.87 14.28
N LEU A 184 -10.75 -29.80 14.75
CA LEU A 184 -9.51 -29.89 15.51
C LEU A 184 -9.71 -30.62 16.84
N ALA A 185 -10.80 -30.36 17.56
CA ALA A 185 -11.14 -31.05 18.80
C ALA A 185 -11.42 -32.54 18.57
N GLU A 186 -12.10 -32.89 17.47
CA GLU A 186 -12.37 -34.27 17.10
C GLU A 186 -11.10 -35.00 16.68
N HIS A 187 -10.23 -34.38 15.88
CA HIS A 187 -8.91 -34.94 15.57
C HIS A 187 -8.07 -35.17 16.83
N HIS A 188 -8.07 -34.22 17.76
CA HIS A 188 -7.35 -34.37 19.03
C HIS A 188 -7.95 -35.50 19.89
N ARG A 189 -9.29 -35.59 19.98
CA ARG A 189 -9.96 -36.71 20.66
C ARG A 189 -9.66 -38.04 20.00
N ALA A 190 -9.72 -38.12 18.68
CA ALA A 190 -9.39 -39.32 17.94
C ALA A 190 -7.93 -39.74 18.15
N ALA A 191 -6.99 -38.79 18.23
CA ALA A 191 -5.60 -39.06 18.57
C ALA A 191 -5.42 -39.58 20.01
N LEU A 192 -6.22 -39.09 20.97
CA LEU A 192 -6.21 -39.56 22.36
C LEU A 192 -6.90 -40.92 22.55
N LEU A 193 -7.97 -41.19 21.80
CA LEU A 193 -8.77 -42.41 21.85
C LEU A 193 -8.25 -43.51 20.92
N ALA A 194 -7.36 -43.16 19.98
CA ALA A 194 -6.56 -44.13 19.31
C ALA A 194 -5.80 -44.90 20.41
N GLU A 195 -6.17 -46.17 20.59
CA GLU A 195 -5.26 -47.17 21.12
C GLU A 195 -3.90 -46.94 20.43
N PRO A 196 -2.75 -47.16 21.09
CA PRO A 196 -1.46 -47.17 20.41
C PRO A 196 -1.45 -48.28 19.34
N THR A 197 -2.09 -48.04 18.20
CA THR A 197 -2.24 -48.98 17.11
C THR A 197 -0.92 -48.96 16.38
N ALA A 198 -0.08 -49.92 16.77
CA ALA A 198 1.21 -50.25 16.20
C ALA A 198 2.23 -49.09 16.18
N ARG A 199 3.40 -49.38 16.75
CA ARG A 199 4.61 -48.54 16.64
C ARG A 199 4.71 -47.94 15.23
N PRO A 200 4.96 -46.62 15.08
CA PRO A 200 5.11 -46.02 13.76
C PRO A 200 6.18 -46.79 12.98
N ASN A 201 5.82 -47.38 11.84
CA ASN A 201 6.75 -48.14 11.01
C ASN A 201 7.61 -47.15 10.21
N LEU A 202 8.64 -46.64 10.86
CA LEU A 202 9.61 -45.73 10.27
C LEU A 202 10.49 -46.50 9.31
N ARG A 203 10.38 -46.20 8.02
CA ARG A 203 11.20 -46.76 6.95
C ARG A 203 12.05 -45.67 6.31
N LEU A 204 13.35 -45.94 6.20
CA LEU A 204 14.24 -45.12 5.38
C LEU A 204 13.96 -45.35 3.90
N VAL A 205 14.33 -44.38 3.07
CA VAL A 205 14.13 -44.42 1.60
C VAL A 205 14.84 -45.63 0.96
N ASP A 206 15.88 -46.17 1.62
CA ASP A 206 16.61 -47.38 1.23
C ASP A 206 15.95 -48.71 1.65
N GLY A 207 14.79 -48.65 2.32
CA GLY A 207 14.02 -49.81 2.76
C GLY A 207 14.30 -50.30 4.18
N SER A 208 15.33 -49.79 4.84
CA SER A 208 15.70 -50.16 6.22
C SER A 208 14.65 -49.68 7.23
N GLN A 209 14.43 -50.45 8.30
CA GLN A 209 13.51 -50.07 9.37
C GLN A 209 14.25 -49.34 10.49
N VAL A 210 13.59 -48.40 11.15
CA VAL A 210 14.13 -47.68 12.31
C VAL A 210 13.31 -48.06 13.54
N ASP A 211 13.99 -48.44 14.62
CA ASP A 211 13.37 -48.59 15.93
C ASP A 211 13.00 -47.20 16.48
N PRO A 212 11.71 -46.90 16.72
CA PRO A 212 11.28 -45.58 17.14
C PRO A 212 11.65 -45.23 18.60
N ASP A 213 12.02 -46.21 19.44
CA ASP A 213 12.38 -46.00 20.85
C ASP A 213 13.89 -45.76 21.04
N THR A 214 14.72 -46.39 20.21
CA THR A 214 16.19 -46.30 20.30
C THR A 214 16.83 -45.47 19.19
N GLY A 215 16.13 -45.25 18.08
CA GLY A 215 16.67 -44.63 16.87
C GLY A 215 17.61 -45.53 16.07
N GLU A 216 17.72 -46.81 16.41
CA GLU A 216 18.60 -47.75 15.72
C GLU A 216 18.03 -48.19 14.37
N ILE A 217 18.90 -48.34 13.37
CA ILE A 217 18.54 -48.85 12.05
C ILE A 217 18.60 -50.38 12.09
N LEU A 218 17.44 -51.01 12.03
CA LEU A 218 17.27 -52.45 11.90
C LEU A 218 17.48 -52.83 10.43
N ARG A 219 18.58 -53.55 10.18
CA ARG A 219 18.93 -54.11 8.86
C ARG A 219 18.28 -55.46 8.63
#